data_AF-A0A0W0Y8T0-F1
#
_entry.id   AF-A0A0W0Y8T0-F1
#
_cell.length_a   1.000
_cell.length_b   1.000
_cell.length_c   1.000
_cell.angle_alpha   90.00
_cell.angle_beta   90.00
_cell.angle_gamma   90.00
#
_symmetry.space_group_name_H-M   'P 1'
#
loop_
_entity.id
_entity.type
_entity.pdbx_description
1 polymer ?
#
loop_
_entity_poly.entity_id
_entity_poly.type
_entity_poly.pdbx_seq_one_letter_code
_entity_poly.pdbx_strand_id
1 'polypeptide(L)'
;MPAVSPVVYNQANLFSWQQELPQVQSQISEKSRIIEEQRQFLNPLQRQLDTTNRLISITQSQLTNANISSTQDMFHHMHDHHHDHHHHHGDGVLHYVGDFAREWNRSQLQTELGRLQVERISLQNQMRPYERVIGEVNAELTQLQSRKSFLINHIRDAELFLRTLHENPLELVQTLANKLQKAFNDYEDTHLTGLFPQVRISLIAARYGLDELTRYESGYNPEALQFQPTHRANYLRLCGFIWDMYSRVKQESQDAEFEKTLAELVESTHVLQHGDLPDQWQTNYSANAWFDTSKNANLGVFAIQPAQLENIEEQIFNDGLVHLKRNNVLSNVQRHIMNAAELIEAEVAMKKQKQEPIDYHFYGRTVCVLTDVFNNPNDIQAAKRLGDIAEFASGSPSVGKQVLGGLLIALGVLLIGASVAGLVTTLGSSSALSAVGIALGLSLLQTQVVLGVTSTVVAATGIGLTFFTGPNTVKSGQRQGLSQGLIDVKEDIEHSVTYH
;
A
#
# COMPACT_ATOMS: atom_id res chain seq x y z
N MET A 1 18.12 3.18 18.40
CA MET A 1 17.81 1.74 18.34
C MET A 1 17.27 1.44 16.95
N PRO A 2 17.71 0.38 16.25
CA PRO A 2 17.19 0.09 14.91
C PRO A 2 15.70 -0.27 15.02
N ALA A 3 14.88 0.24 14.11
CA ALA A 3 13.44 -0.08 14.05
C ALA A 3 13.18 -1.35 13.24
N VAL A 4 14.19 -1.83 12.51
CA VAL A 4 14.16 -3.05 11.70
C VAL A 4 14.99 -4.12 12.39
N SER A 5 14.43 -5.31 12.50
CA SER A 5 15.10 -6.49 13.06
C SER A 5 14.80 -7.70 12.17
N PRO A 6 15.66 -8.04 11.20
CA PRO A 6 15.42 -9.16 10.30
C PRO A 6 15.22 -10.46 11.08
N VAL A 7 14.33 -11.31 10.58
CA VAL A 7 14.18 -12.68 11.09
C VAL A 7 15.42 -13.47 10.70
N VAL A 8 16.18 -13.94 11.70
CA VAL A 8 17.44 -14.65 11.47
C VAL A 8 17.17 -16.11 11.14
N TYR A 9 17.67 -16.56 10.00
CA TYR A 9 17.60 -17.96 9.58
C TYR A 9 18.89 -18.68 9.99
N ASN A 10 18.77 -19.58 10.95
CA ASN A 10 19.82 -20.47 11.44
C ASN A 10 19.21 -21.80 11.88
N GLN A 11 20.04 -22.83 12.08
CA GLN A 11 19.56 -24.17 12.42
C GLN A 11 18.79 -24.22 13.75
N ALA A 12 19.19 -23.41 14.74
CA ALA A 12 18.54 -23.38 16.05
C ALA A 12 17.10 -22.82 15.97
N ASN A 13 16.92 -21.71 15.27
CA ASN A 13 15.62 -21.09 15.02
C ASN A 13 14.73 -22.01 14.18
N LEU A 14 15.27 -22.58 13.10
CA LEU A 14 14.54 -23.54 12.25
C LEU A 14 14.02 -24.72 13.07
N PHE A 15 14.88 -25.33 13.89
CA PHE A 15 14.50 -26.44 14.75
C PHE A 15 13.42 -26.04 15.77
N SER A 16 13.59 -24.88 16.42
CA SER A 16 12.59 -24.32 17.35
C SER A 16 11.23 -24.13 16.67
N TRP A 17 11.20 -23.55 15.47
CA TRP A 17 9.96 -23.32 14.71
C TRP A 17 9.30 -24.63 14.26
N GLN A 18 10.09 -25.62 13.83
CA GLN A 18 9.59 -26.95 13.47
C GLN A 18 8.96 -27.68 14.67
N GLN A 19 9.49 -27.48 15.88
CA GLN A 19 8.89 -28.01 17.12
C GLN A 19 7.64 -27.23 17.56
N GLU A 20 7.61 -25.92 17.35
CA GLU A 20 6.51 -25.06 17.73
C GLU A 20 5.27 -25.27 16.85
N LEU A 21 5.45 -25.50 15.54
CA LEU A 21 4.33 -25.58 14.59
C LEU A 21 3.26 -26.63 14.95
N PRO A 22 3.60 -27.89 15.31
CA PRO A 22 2.62 -28.86 15.76
C PRO A 22 1.87 -28.43 17.02
N GLN A 23 2.55 -27.73 17.95
CA GLN A 23 1.93 -27.24 19.18
C GLN A 23 0.88 -26.16 18.87
N VAL A 24 1.22 -25.19 18.01
CA VAL A 24 0.31 -24.15 17.55
C VAL A 24 -0.90 -24.77 16.82
N GLN A 25 -0.68 -25.77 15.97
CA GLN A 25 -1.77 -26.48 15.29
C GLN A 25 -2.70 -27.22 16.27
N SER A 26 -2.14 -27.84 17.31
CA SER A 26 -2.91 -28.46 18.38
C SER A 26 -3.75 -27.44 19.14
N GLN A 27 -3.16 -26.29 19.51
CA GLN A 27 -3.87 -25.21 20.20
C GLN A 27 -5.01 -24.63 19.34
N ILE A 28 -4.79 -24.44 18.04
CA ILE A 28 -5.84 -24.02 17.11
C ILE A 28 -7.00 -25.01 17.11
N SER A 29 -6.70 -26.31 17.07
CA SER A 29 -7.72 -27.36 17.06
C SER A 29 -8.52 -27.39 18.37
N GLU A 30 -7.84 -27.29 19.51
CA GLU A 30 -8.45 -27.22 20.84
C GLU A 30 -9.35 -26.00 20.99
N LYS A 31 -8.85 -24.80 20.64
CA LYS A 31 -9.60 -23.54 20.74
C LYS A 31 -10.80 -23.52 19.80
N SER A 32 -10.66 -24.07 18.60
CA SER A 32 -11.79 -24.25 17.67
C SER A 32 -12.86 -25.17 18.26
N ARG A 33 -12.46 -26.25 18.95
CA ARG A 33 -13.40 -27.13 19.66
C ARG A 33 -14.12 -26.40 20.79
N ILE A 34 -13.41 -25.59 21.58
CA ILE A 34 -14.03 -24.80 22.65
C ILE A 34 -15.12 -23.88 22.09
N ILE A 35 -14.85 -23.17 20.97
CA ILE A 35 -15.88 -22.34 20.31
C ILE A 35 -17.08 -23.18 19.89
N GLU A 36 -16.84 -24.35 19.30
CA GLU A 36 -17.93 -25.23 18.88
C GLU A 36 -18.78 -25.71 20.07
N GLU A 37 -18.14 -26.09 21.19
CA GLU A 37 -18.81 -26.44 22.43
C GLU A 37 -19.66 -25.26 22.96
N GLN A 38 -19.11 -24.03 23.00
CA GLN A 38 -19.88 -22.86 23.42
C GLN A 38 -21.07 -22.57 22.48
N ARG A 39 -20.89 -22.77 21.16
CA ARG A 39 -21.96 -22.61 20.16
C ARG A 39 -23.08 -23.62 20.35
N GLN A 40 -22.79 -24.83 20.78
CA GLN A 40 -23.82 -25.85 21.07
C GLN A 40 -24.77 -25.39 22.18
N PHE A 41 -24.29 -24.65 23.18
CA PHE A 41 -25.14 -24.06 24.22
C PHE A 41 -25.81 -22.74 23.80
N LEU A 42 -25.12 -21.93 23.00
CA LEU A 42 -25.62 -20.64 22.55
C LEU A 42 -26.75 -20.76 21.52
N ASN A 43 -26.66 -21.72 20.60
CA ASN A 43 -27.60 -21.88 19.49
C ASN A 43 -29.07 -22.09 19.95
N PRO A 44 -29.38 -22.96 20.94
CA PRO A 44 -30.73 -23.08 21.49
C PRO A 44 -31.24 -21.78 22.12
N LEU A 45 -30.41 -21.07 22.88
CA LEU A 45 -30.77 -19.80 23.53
C LEU A 45 -31.07 -18.71 22.49
N GLN A 46 -30.29 -18.65 21.40
CA GLN A 46 -30.55 -17.75 20.29
C GLN A 46 -31.91 -18.04 19.62
N ARG A 47 -32.24 -19.32 19.39
CA ARG A 47 -33.55 -19.69 18.82
C ARG A 47 -34.72 -19.31 19.72
N GLN A 48 -34.55 -19.46 21.04
CA GLN A 48 -35.53 -19.02 22.02
C GLN A 48 -35.67 -17.49 21.99
N LEU A 49 -34.57 -16.75 21.97
CA LEU A 49 -34.56 -15.30 21.87
C LEU A 49 -35.26 -14.81 20.61
N ASP A 50 -34.99 -15.43 19.45
CA ASP A 50 -35.65 -15.11 18.18
C ASP A 50 -37.16 -15.36 18.25
N THR A 51 -37.58 -16.45 18.91
CA THR A 51 -38.99 -16.77 19.13
C THR A 51 -39.66 -15.73 20.04
N THR A 52 -39.03 -15.38 21.16
CA THR A 52 -39.51 -14.35 22.09
C THR A 52 -39.59 -12.99 21.42
N ASN A 53 -38.61 -12.61 20.59
CA ASN A 53 -38.65 -11.36 19.81
C ASN A 53 -39.82 -11.33 18.82
N ARG A 54 -40.13 -12.46 18.17
CA ARG A 54 -41.32 -12.57 17.29
C ARG A 54 -42.62 -12.41 18.09
N LEU A 55 -42.73 -13.07 19.24
CA LEU A 55 -43.91 -12.93 20.11
C LEU A 55 -44.09 -11.49 20.61
N ILE A 56 -43.01 -10.83 21.02
CA ILE A 56 -43.03 -9.40 21.39
C ILE A 56 -43.60 -8.57 20.25
N SER A 57 -43.11 -8.78 19.02
CA SER A 57 -43.57 -8.03 17.84
C SER A 57 -45.05 -8.25 17.55
N ILE A 58 -45.53 -9.50 17.66
CA ILE A 58 -46.95 -9.86 17.49
C ILE A 58 -47.81 -9.17 18.56
N THR A 59 -47.44 -9.28 19.84
CA THR A 59 -48.17 -8.68 20.96
C THR A 59 -48.20 -7.16 20.85
N GLN A 60 -47.10 -6.52 20.44
CA GLN A 60 -47.04 -5.09 20.17
C GLN A 60 -48.00 -4.68 19.03
N SER A 61 -48.04 -5.44 17.93
CA SER A 61 -48.98 -5.18 16.83
C SER A 61 -50.43 -5.30 17.28
N GLN A 62 -50.77 -6.33 18.06
CA GLN A 62 -52.11 -6.50 18.64
C GLN A 62 -52.49 -5.34 19.56
N LEU A 63 -51.55 -4.87 20.39
CA LEU A 63 -51.77 -3.72 21.26
C LEU A 63 -51.96 -2.42 20.48
N THR A 64 -51.20 -2.20 19.41
CA THR A 64 -51.42 -1.06 18.49
C THR A 64 -52.79 -1.13 17.83
N ASN A 65 -53.23 -2.30 17.36
CA ASN A 65 -54.57 -2.48 16.78
C ASN A 65 -55.68 -2.25 17.82
N ALA A 66 -55.50 -2.71 19.05
CA ALA A 66 -56.41 -2.43 20.16
C ALA A 66 -56.50 -0.92 20.48
N ASN A 67 -55.38 -0.20 20.40
CA ASN A 67 -55.35 1.26 20.58
C ASN A 67 -56.05 2.00 19.42
N ILE A 68 -55.82 1.58 18.17
CA ILE A 68 -56.45 2.18 16.98
C ILE A 68 -57.97 1.99 17.04
N SER A 69 -58.44 0.77 17.32
CA SER A 69 -59.88 0.48 17.44
C SER A 69 -60.54 1.26 18.58
N SER A 70 -59.92 1.34 19.76
CA SER A 70 -60.40 2.19 20.86
C SER A 70 -60.46 3.67 20.48
N THR A 71 -59.48 4.16 19.71
CA THR A 71 -59.42 5.56 19.27
C THR A 71 -60.48 5.86 18.20
N GLN A 72 -60.68 4.95 17.24
CA GLN A 72 -61.72 5.06 16.22
C GLN A 72 -63.12 5.10 16.84
N ASP A 73 -63.38 4.22 17.81
CA ASP A 73 -64.67 4.20 18.52
C ASP A 73 -64.88 5.48 19.33
N MET A 74 -63.85 6.02 19.97
CA MET A 74 -63.92 7.33 20.64
C MET A 74 -64.25 8.47 19.67
N PHE A 75 -63.66 8.47 18.46
CA PHE A 75 -63.99 9.45 17.43
C PHE A 75 -65.40 9.29 16.87
N HIS A 76 -65.89 8.05 16.72
CA HIS A 76 -67.28 7.77 16.34
C HIS A 76 -68.26 8.31 17.40
N HIS A 77 -67.98 8.09 18.69
CA HIS A 77 -68.81 8.63 19.78
C HIS A 77 -68.72 10.16 19.93
N MET A 78 -67.63 10.81 19.51
CA MET A 78 -67.52 12.28 19.49
C MET A 78 -68.23 12.95 18.31
N HIS A 79 -68.35 12.28 17.16
CA HIS A 79 -69.06 12.81 15.98
C HIS A 79 -70.59 12.68 16.08
N ASP A 80 -71.10 11.71 16.84
CA ASP A 80 -72.55 11.51 17.01
C ASP A 80 -73.20 12.50 18.02
N HIS A 81 -72.45 13.41 18.62
CA HIS A 81 -72.96 14.40 19.59
C HIS A 81 -73.41 15.75 18.99
N HIS A 82 -73.42 15.89 17.66
CA HIS A 82 -73.86 17.13 16.99
C HIS A 82 -75.22 17.06 16.27
N HIS A 83 -75.99 15.98 16.44
CA HIS A 83 -77.38 15.93 16.01
C HIS A 83 -78.33 15.64 17.16
N ASP A 84 -79.34 16.51 17.20
CA ASP A 84 -80.34 16.74 18.22
C ASP A 84 -81.18 15.51 18.64
N HIS A 85 -81.57 15.58 19.91
CA HIS A 85 -82.86 15.18 20.48
C HIS A 85 -83.32 13.70 20.51
N HIS A 86 -83.49 13.25 21.76
CA HIS A 86 -84.44 12.24 22.26
C HIS A 86 -84.21 10.78 21.85
N HIS A 87 -83.79 9.93 22.79
CA HIS A 87 -84.64 8.89 23.41
C HIS A 87 -83.84 8.00 24.38
N HIS A 88 -84.58 7.40 25.31
CA HIS A 88 -84.13 6.82 26.56
C HIS A 88 -83.44 5.44 26.45
N HIS A 89 -82.40 5.29 27.27
CA HIS A 89 -81.98 4.14 28.07
C HIS A 89 -82.36 2.72 27.59
N GLY A 90 -81.42 2.08 26.89
CA GLY A 90 -81.50 0.64 26.62
C GLY A 90 -80.17 -0.07 26.34
N ASP A 91 -79.02 0.64 26.32
CA ASP A 91 -77.78 0.06 25.77
C ASP A 91 -76.51 0.24 26.64
N GLY A 92 -76.65 0.82 27.84
CA GLY A 92 -75.49 1.13 28.69
C GLY A 92 -74.74 -0.11 29.22
N VAL A 93 -75.40 -1.26 29.31
CA VAL A 93 -74.79 -2.50 29.85
C VAL A 93 -73.96 -3.21 28.79
N LEU A 94 -74.38 -3.23 27.52
CA LEU A 94 -73.65 -3.89 26.44
C LEU A 94 -72.38 -3.11 26.05
N HIS A 95 -72.46 -1.77 26.04
CA HIS A 95 -71.28 -0.91 25.88
C HIS A 95 -70.28 -1.09 27.04
N TYR A 96 -70.75 -1.13 28.29
CA TYR A 96 -69.89 -1.37 29.45
C TYR A 96 -69.20 -2.75 29.41
N VAL A 97 -69.91 -3.79 28.96
CA VAL A 97 -69.32 -5.14 28.80
C VAL A 97 -68.32 -5.18 27.64
N GLY A 98 -68.58 -4.49 26.54
CA GLY A 98 -67.67 -4.35 25.40
C GLY A 98 -66.38 -3.60 25.76
N ASP A 99 -66.50 -2.47 26.46
CA ASP A 99 -65.37 -1.67 26.92
C ASP A 99 -64.56 -2.41 27.99
N PHE A 100 -65.22 -3.09 28.92
CA PHE A 100 -64.56 -3.96 29.89
C PHE A 100 -63.80 -5.11 29.22
N ALA A 101 -64.39 -5.79 28.24
CA ALA A 101 -63.72 -6.88 27.53
C ALA A 101 -62.49 -6.40 26.72
N ARG A 102 -62.57 -5.20 26.15
CA ARG A 102 -61.45 -4.57 25.42
C ARG A 102 -60.33 -4.13 26.35
N GLU A 103 -60.66 -3.48 27.47
CA GLU A 103 -59.67 -3.06 28.45
C GLU A 103 -59.03 -4.27 29.15
N TRP A 104 -59.82 -5.31 29.42
CA TRP A 104 -59.31 -6.59 29.89
C TRP A 104 -58.33 -7.22 28.89
N ASN A 105 -58.70 -7.31 27.60
CA ASN A 105 -57.82 -7.84 26.56
C ASN A 105 -56.53 -7.02 26.42
N ARG A 106 -56.64 -5.69 26.47
CA ARG A 106 -55.49 -4.77 26.46
C ARG A 106 -54.57 -5.02 27.67
N SER A 107 -55.15 -5.14 28.87
CA SER A 107 -54.41 -5.43 30.10
C SER A 107 -53.67 -6.78 30.02
N GLN A 108 -54.33 -7.83 29.49
CA GLN A 108 -53.70 -9.13 29.25
C GLN A 108 -52.51 -9.03 28.27
N LEU A 109 -52.67 -8.31 27.14
CA LEU A 109 -51.59 -8.09 26.17
C LEU A 109 -50.42 -7.30 26.78
N GLN A 110 -50.70 -6.32 27.65
CA GLN A 110 -49.66 -5.56 28.36
C GLN A 110 -48.90 -6.45 29.35
N THR A 111 -49.60 -7.29 30.12
CA THR A 111 -48.97 -8.25 31.04
C THR A 111 -48.11 -9.25 30.28
N GLU A 112 -48.61 -9.78 29.16
CA GLU A 112 -47.88 -10.73 28.32
C GLU A 112 -46.64 -10.09 27.68
N LEU A 113 -46.75 -8.84 27.20
CA LEU A 113 -45.60 -8.09 26.71
C LEU A 113 -44.54 -7.89 27.80
N GLY A 114 -44.94 -7.54 29.02
CA GLY A 114 -44.04 -7.41 30.16
C GLY A 114 -43.33 -8.73 30.47
N ARG A 115 -44.07 -9.84 30.46
CA ARG A 115 -43.51 -11.20 30.65
C ARG A 115 -42.46 -11.53 29.59
N LEU A 116 -42.78 -11.31 28.32
CA LEU A 116 -41.87 -11.58 27.19
C LEU A 116 -40.63 -10.68 27.22
N GLN A 117 -40.76 -9.42 27.66
CA GLN A 117 -39.62 -8.51 27.82
C GLN A 117 -38.65 -8.98 28.92
N VAL A 118 -39.18 -9.45 30.06
CA VAL A 118 -38.37 -10.05 31.13
C VAL A 118 -37.68 -11.33 30.63
N GLU A 119 -38.39 -12.18 29.89
CA GLU A 119 -37.85 -13.39 29.29
C GLU A 119 -36.72 -13.09 28.30
N ARG A 120 -36.89 -12.08 27.43
CA ARG A 120 -35.84 -11.59 26.53
C ARG A 120 -34.57 -11.19 27.28
N ILE A 121 -34.70 -10.39 28.35
CA ILE A 121 -33.55 -9.93 29.15
C ILE A 121 -32.87 -11.13 29.82
N SER A 122 -33.66 -12.08 30.35
CA SER A 122 -33.13 -13.31 30.95
C SER A 122 -32.31 -14.12 29.94
N LEU A 123 -32.84 -14.34 28.73
CA LEU A 123 -32.14 -15.06 27.66
C LEU A 123 -30.84 -14.36 27.27
N GLN A 124 -30.87 -13.04 27.08
CA GLN A 124 -29.66 -12.26 26.78
C GLN A 124 -28.60 -12.37 27.88
N ASN A 125 -29.01 -12.38 29.16
CA ASN A 125 -28.08 -12.55 30.28
C ASN A 125 -27.49 -13.98 30.33
N GLN A 126 -28.29 -15.01 29.97
CA GLN A 126 -27.83 -16.40 29.87
C GLN A 126 -26.85 -16.60 28.70
N MET A 127 -27.02 -15.87 27.60
CA MET A 127 -26.16 -15.96 26.42
C MET A 127 -24.80 -15.30 26.61
N ARG A 128 -24.75 -14.16 27.32
CA ARG A 128 -23.54 -13.34 27.54
C ARG A 128 -22.27 -14.13 27.94
N PRO A 129 -22.29 -15.09 28.89
CA PRO A 129 -21.08 -15.84 29.23
C PRO A 129 -20.52 -16.65 28.05
N TYR A 130 -21.38 -17.27 27.23
CA TYR A 130 -20.96 -18.03 26.05
C TYR A 130 -20.38 -17.12 24.97
N GLU A 131 -21.04 -15.98 24.71
CA GLU A 131 -20.58 -14.97 23.76
C GLU A 131 -19.21 -14.40 24.14
N ARG A 132 -18.98 -14.16 25.44
CA ARG A 132 -17.69 -13.69 25.96
C ARG A 132 -16.57 -14.69 25.68
N VAL A 133 -16.78 -15.97 26.05
CA VAL A 133 -15.78 -17.03 25.81
C VAL A 133 -15.48 -17.17 24.32
N ILE A 134 -16.52 -17.15 23.47
CA ILE A 134 -16.33 -17.18 22.01
C ILE A 134 -15.50 -15.97 21.53
N GLY A 135 -15.76 -14.78 22.05
CA GLY A 135 -15.01 -13.57 21.72
C GLY A 135 -13.52 -13.66 22.10
N GLU A 136 -13.24 -14.07 23.34
CA GLU A 136 -11.87 -14.25 23.86
C GLU A 136 -11.10 -15.31 23.06
N VAL A 137 -11.72 -16.48 22.84
CA VAL A 137 -11.09 -17.58 22.10
C VAL A 137 -10.88 -17.25 20.62
N ASN A 138 -11.76 -16.46 20.00
CA ASN A 138 -11.55 -15.99 18.62
C ASN A 138 -10.35 -15.04 18.50
N ALA A 139 -10.13 -14.17 19.49
CA ALA A 139 -8.96 -13.29 19.51
C ALA A 139 -7.66 -14.12 19.61
N GLU A 140 -7.63 -15.12 20.50
CA GLU A 140 -6.52 -16.06 20.60
C GLU A 140 -6.31 -16.86 19.31
N LEU A 141 -7.39 -17.36 18.69
CA LEU A 141 -7.30 -18.07 17.40
C LEU A 141 -6.70 -17.19 16.30
N THR A 142 -7.06 -15.91 16.25
CA THR A 142 -6.51 -14.97 15.26
C THR A 142 -4.98 -14.83 15.44
N GLN A 143 -4.51 -14.73 16.68
CA GLN A 143 -3.08 -14.69 16.99
C GLN A 143 -2.39 -16.01 16.62
N LEU A 144 -2.99 -17.15 16.97
CA LEU A 144 -2.45 -18.48 16.64
C LEU A 144 -2.39 -18.73 15.13
N GLN A 145 -3.40 -18.30 14.37
CA GLN A 145 -3.41 -18.41 12.90
C GLN A 145 -2.35 -17.53 12.25
N SER A 146 -2.15 -16.31 12.77
CA SER A 146 -1.04 -15.45 12.35
C SER A 146 0.31 -16.12 12.64
N ARG A 147 0.49 -16.67 13.85
CA ARG A 147 1.71 -17.40 14.23
C ARG A 147 1.94 -18.64 13.38
N LYS A 148 0.89 -19.42 13.09
CA LYS A 148 0.96 -20.58 12.18
C LYS A 148 1.42 -20.15 10.78
N SER A 149 0.85 -19.07 10.25
CA SER A 149 1.21 -18.54 8.92
C SER A 149 2.67 -18.08 8.90
N PHE A 150 3.11 -17.38 9.94
CA PHE A 150 4.52 -17.03 10.15
C PHE A 150 5.41 -18.28 10.13
N LEU A 151 5.11 -19.29 10.95
CA LEU A 151 5.94 -20.51 11.06
C LEU A 151 6.01 -21.26 9.73
N ILE A 152 4.88 -21.43 9.02
CA ILE A 152 4.86 -22.13 7.72
C ILE A 152 5.74 -21.43 6.70
N ASN A 153 5.65 -20.11 6.59
CA ASN A 153 6.45 -19.34 5.64
C ASN A 153 7.94 -19.39 6.01
N HIS A 154 8.29 -19.08 7.26
CA HIS A 154 9.68 -18.96 7.68
C HIS A 154 10.41 -20.29 7.82
N ILE A 155 9.74 -21.42 8.11
CA ILE A 155 10.39 -22.74 8.08
C ILE A 155 10.87 -23.04 6.66
N ARG A 156 9.97 -22.93 5.67
CA ARG A 156 10.29 -23.20 4.27
C ARG A 156 11.39 -22.27 3.76
N ASP A 157 11.26 -20.98 4.05
CA ASP A 157 12.19 -19.97 3.54
C ASP A 157 13.57 -20.08 4.23
N ALA A 158 13.62 -20.45 5.52
CA ALA A 158 14.86 -20.75 6.23
C ALA A 158 15.54 -22.02 5.71
N GLU A 159 14.79 -23.09 5.43
CA GLU A 159 15.33 -24.30 4.80
C GLU A 159 15.95 -23.99 3.44
N LEU A 160 15.24 -23.22 2.60
CA LEU A 160 15.76 -22.77 1.30
C LEU A 160 17.03 -21.93 1.48
N PHE A 161 16.99 -20.93 2.35
CA PHE A 161 18.13 -20.05 2.61
C PHE A 161 19.36 -20.81 3.09
N LEU A 162 19.23 -21.66 4.11
CA LEU A 162 20.35 -22.42 4.68
C LEU A 162 20.92 -23.41 3.65
N ARG A 163 20.05 -24.04 2.85
CA ARG A 163 20.48 -24.90 1.75
C ARG A 163 21.22 -24.12 0.67
N THR A 164 20.69 -23.00 0.19
CA THR A 164 21.34 -22.18 -0.83
C THR A 164 22.66 -21.60 -0.30
N LEU A 165 22.73 -21.20 0.97
CA LEU A 165 23.98 -20.77 1.60
C LEU A 165 25.05 -21.88 1.63
N HIS A 166 24.63 -23.15 1.78
CA HIS A 166 25.52 -24.30 1.73
C HIS A 166 25.94 -24.68 0.30
N GLU A 167 24.96 -24.88 -0.59
CA GLU A 167 25.13 -25.51 -1.90
C GLU A 167 25.50 -24.51 -3.00
N ASN A 168 24.94 -23.30 -2.98
CA ASN A 168 25.11 -22.30 -4.04
C ASN A 168 25.05 -20.85 -3.52
N PRO A 169 26.01 -20.41 -2.68
CA PRO A 169 25.98 -19.08 -2.08
C PRO A 169 26.02 -17.93 -3.10
N LEU A 170 26.49 -18.18 -4.34
CA LEU A 170 26.43 -17.20 -5.43
C LEU A 170 24.99 -16.78 -5.75
N GLU A 171 24.03 -17.70 -5.66
CA GLU A 171 22.62 -17.40 -5.93
C GLU A 171 22.05 -16.41 -4.90
N LEU A 172 22.47 -16.47 -3.64
CA LEU A 172 22.09 -15.49 -2.62
C LEU A 172 22.65 -14.10 -2.95
N VAL A 173 23.91 -14.04 -3.39
CA VAL A 173 24.57 -12.80 -3.83
C VAL A 173 23.82 -12.18 -5.01
N GLN A 174 23.57 -12.96 -6.06
CA GLN A 174 22.88 -12.49 -7.27
C GLN A 174 21.44 -12.08 -6.97
N THR A 175 20.72 -12.88 -6.19
CA THR A 175 19.33 -12.57 -5.80
C THR A 175 19.27 -11.27 -5.01
N LEU A 176 20.17 -11.06 -4.04
CA LEU A 176 20.19 -9.85 -3.23
C LEU A 176 20.61 -8.63 -4.05
N ALA A 177 21.64 -8.74 -4.90
CA ALA A 177 22.09 -7.67 -5.78
C ALA A 177 20.99 -7.26 -6.78
N ASN A 178 20.32 -8.23 -7.42
CA ASN A 178 19.20 -7.99 -8.33
C ASN A 178 18.01 -7.36 -7.60
N LYS A 179 17.72 -7.82 -6.37
CA LYS A 179 16.64 -7.25 -5.56
C LYS A 179 16.94 -5.79 -5.18
N LEU A 180 18.18 -5.49 -4.80
CA LEU A 180 18.64 -4.13 -4.51
C LEU A 180 18.52 -3.23 -5.75
N GLN A 181 19.08 -3.66 -6.88
CA GLN A 181 19.04 -2.91 -8.13
C GLN A 181 17.60 -2.67 -8.60
N LYS A 182 16.75 -3.68 -8.53
CA LYS A 182 15.32 -3.55 -8.86
C LYS A 182 14.62 -2.56 -7.94
N ALA A 183 14.80 -2.67 -6.63
CA ALA A 183 14.18 -1.77 -5.66
C ALA A 183 14.59 -0.30 -5.89
N PHE A 184 15.86 -0.07 -6.24
CA PHE A 184 16.37 1.28 -6.47
C PHE A 184 15.90 1.84 -7.82
N ASN A 185 15.88 1.02 -8.87
CA ASN A 185 15.29 1.40 -10.15
C ASN A 185 13.79 1.71 -10.01
N ASP A 186 13.04 0.86 -9.32
CA ASP A 186 11.59 1.07 -9.08
C ASP A 186 11.34 2.37 -8.30
N TYR A 187 12.19 2.67 -7.30
CA TYR A 187 12.12 3.91 -6.52
C TYR A 187 12.45 5.15 -7.37
N GLU A 188 13.55 5.09 -8.13
CA GLU A 188 13.95 6.12 -9.06
C GLU A 188 12.82 6.36 -10.08
N ASP A 189 12.20 5.33 -10.65
CA ASP A 189 11.15 5.43 -11.68
C ASP A 189 9.89 6.17 -11.19
N THR A 190 9.64 6.21 -9.88
CA THR A 190 8.56 7.01 -9.28
C THR A 190 9.02 8.39 -8.78
N HIS A 191 10.31 8.61 -8.59
CA HIS A 191 10.89 9.83 -8.02
C HIS A 191 11.99 10.42 -8.92
N LEU A 192 11.59 11.13 -9.97
CA LEU A 192 12.51 11.62 -11.00
C LEU A 192 13.39 12.82 -10.56
N THR A 193 12.93 13.64 -9.62
CA THR A 193 13.63 14.86 -9.17
C THR A 193 13.41 15.10 -7.68
N GLY A 194 14.22 15.99 -7.07
CA GLY A 194 13.98 16.45 -5.70
C GLY A 194 14.36 15.43 -4.63
N LEU A 195 15.20 14.46 -4.98
CA LEU A 195 15.70 13.46 -4.04
C LEU A 195 16.63 14.06 -2.99
N PHE A 196 16.54 13.54 -1.76
CA PHE A 196 17.40 13.95 -0.65
C PHE A 196 18.83 13.43 -0.82
N PRO A 197 19.83 14.10 -0.20
CA PRO A 197 21.24 13.75 -0.37
C PRO A 197 21.59 12.29 -0.05
N GLN A 198 21.13 11.71 1.07
CA GLN A 198 21.50 10.32 1.40
C GLN A 198 20.84 9.31 0.45
N VAL A 199 19.65 9.63 -0.08
CA VAL A 199 18.99 8.82 -1.10
C VAL A 199 19.84 8.79 -2.37
N ARG A 200 20.24 9.97 -2.87
CA ARG A 200 21.09 10.09 -4.07
C ARG A 200 22.44 9.39 -3.89
N ILE A 201 23.08 9.55 -2.73
CA ILE A 201 24.31 8.84 -2.39
C ILE A 201 24.11 7.32 -2.43
N SER A 202 23.00 6.83 -1.87
CA SER A 202 22.67 5.40 -1.88
C SER A 202 22.48 4.88 -3.31
N LEU A 203 21.74 5.62 -4.15
CA LEU A 203 21.52 5.27 -5.56
C LEU A 203 22.83 5.19 -6.34
N ILE A 204 23.72 6.18 -6.18
CA ILE A 204 25.06 6.19 -6.79
C ILE A 204 25.88 4.99 -6.28
N ALA A 205 25.94 4.79 -4.97
CA ALA A 205 26.72 3.70 -4.38
C ALA A 205 26.24 2.32 -4.84
N ALA A 206 24.93 2.12 -5.02
CA ALA A 206 24.40 0.86 -5.55
C ALA A 206 24.73 0.70 -7.04
N ARG A 207 24.54 1.76 -7.84
CA ARG A 207 24.78 1.69 -9.29
C ARG A 207 26.24 1.41 -9.64
N TYR A 208 27.18 2.02 -8.93
CA TYR A 208 28.62 1.92 -9.24
C TYR A 208 29.41 1.01 -8.30
N GLY A 209 28.84 0.64 -7.15
CA GLY A 209 29.53 -0.14 -6.12
C GLY A 209 29.17 -1.62 -6.08
N LEU A 210 28.03 -2.04 -6.64
CA LEU A 210 27.60 -3.44 -6.59
C LEU A 210 28.63 -4.40 -7.19
N ASP A 211 29.25 -4.04 -8.31
CA ASP A 211 30.29 -4.84 -8.94
C ASP A 211 31.55 -4.94 -8.07
N GLU A 212 31.92 -3.85 -7.38
CA GLU A 212 33.07 -3.84 -6.46
C GLU A 212 32.82 -4.70 -5.22
N LEU A 213 31.58 -4.83 -4.76
CA LEU A 213 31.21 -5.70 -3.62
C LEU A 213 31.19 -7.18 -3.99
N THR A 214 31.10 -7.51 -5.28
CA THR A 214 30.97 -8.88 -5.79
C THR A 214 32.16 -9.34 -6.64
N ARG A 215 33.18 -8.50 -6.80
CA ARG A 215 34.37 -8.73 -7.61
C ARG A 215 35.23 -9.92 -7.13
N TYR A 216 35.87 -10.61 -8.07
CA TYR A 216 36.82 -11.69 -7.83
C TYR A 216 38.25 -11.25 -8.17
N GLU A 217 39.17 -11.37 -7.21
CA GLU A 217 40.59 -11.00 -7.41
C GLU A 217 41.33 -11.94 -8.39
N SER A 218 40.85 -13.18 -8.58
CA SER A 218 41.52 -14.21 -9.38
C SER A 218 40.95 -14.45 -10.79
N GLY A 219 40.03 -13.60 -11.26
CA GLY A 219 39.37 -13.75 -12.56
C GLY A 219 38.21 -14.75 -12.57
N TYR A 220 37.35 -14.69 -13.59
CA TYR A 220 36.14 -15.52 -13.71
C TYR A 220 36.47 -16.94 -14.16
N ASN A 221 36.32 -17.93 -13.28
CA ASN A 221 36.30 -19.35 -13.62
C ASN A 221 35.00 -19.99 -13.10
N PRO A 222 33.98 -20.21 -13.96
CA PRO A 222 32.65 -20.64 -13.53
C PRO A 222 32.64 -22.00 -12.83
N GLU A 223 33.54 -22.93 -13.19
CA GLU A 223 33.64 -24.25 -12.55
C GLU A 223 34.30 -24.18 -11.16
N ALA A 224 35.17 -23.20 -10.94
CA ALA A 224 35.84 -23.00 -9.66
C ALA A 224 35.04 -22.10 -8.69
N LEU A 225 34.05 -21.35 -9.19
CA LEU A 225 33.29 -20.36 -8.40
C LEU A 225 32.19 -21.02 -7.55
N GLN A 226 31.52 -22.06 -8.02
CA GLN A 226 30.31 -22.60 -7.38
C GLN A 226 30.47 -22.97 -5.89
N PHE A 227 31.68 -23.33 -5.45
CA PHE A 227 31.99 -23.70 -4.05
C PHE A 227 32.94 -22.74 -3.34
N GLN A 228 33.25 -21.57 -3.91
CA GLN A 228 34.19 -20.65 -3.28
C GLN A 228 33.60 -20.03 -1.99
N PRO A 229 34.31 -20.12 -0.85
CA PRO A 229 33.95 -19.42 0.38
C PRO A 229 33.74 -17.91 0.18
N THR A 230 34.37 -17.33 -0.85
CA THR A 230 34.27 -15.92 -1.23
C THR A 230 32.85 -15.44 -1.45
N HIS A 231 31.93 -16.27 -1.98
CA HIS A 231 30.55 -15.85 -2.20
C HIS A 231 29.79 -15.58 -0.90
N ARG A 232 30.08 -16.34 0.16
CA ARG A 232 29.52 -16.12 1.49
C ARG A 232 29.98 -14.78 2.07
N ALA A 233 31.25 -14.45 1.89
CA ALA A 233 31.78 -13.13 2.25
C ALA A 233 31.17 -12.00 1.40
N ASN A 234 30.98 -12.20 0.09
CA ASN A 234 30.30 -11.23 -0.79
C ASN A 234 28.85 -11.00 -0.34
N TYR A 235 28.14 -12.05 0.06
CA TYR A 235 26.80 -11.93 0.61
C TYR A 235 26.80 -11.07 1.89
N LEU A 236 27.71 -11.33 2.84
CA LEU A 236 27.86 -10.50 4.04
C LEU A 236 28.21 -9.04 3.72
N ARG A 237 29.08 -8.79 2.74
CA ARG A 237 29.42 -7.44 2.26
C ARG A 237 28.18 -6.71 1.76
N LEU A 238 27.34 -7.38 0.97
CA LEU A 238 26.06 -6.82 0.50
C LEU A 238 25.09 -6.56 1.65
N CYS A 239 24.98 -7.46 2.63
CA CYS A 239 24.16 -7.24 3.82
C CYS A 239 24.62 -5.99 4.58
N GLY A 240 25.94 -5.86 4.83
CA GLY A 240 26.52 -4.69 5.50
C GLY A 240 26.33 -3.40 4.71
N PHE A 241 26.43 -3.47 3.38
CA PHE A 241 26.17 -2.34 2.49
C PHE A 241 24.74 -1.82 2.62
N ILE A 242 23.74 -2.71 2.60
CA ILE A 242 22.34 -2.34 2.76
C ILE A 242 22.09 -1.76 4.16
N TRP A 243 22.70 -2.33 5.20
CA TRP A 243 22.62 -1.80 6.56
C TRP A 243 23.24 -0.40 6.71
N ASP A 244 24.37 -0.11 6.06
CA ASP A 244 25.00 1.22 6.05
C ASP A 244 24.08 2.24 5.36
N MET A 245 23.50 1.91 4.20
CA MET A 245 22.53 2.77 3.52
C MET A 245 21.29 3.02 4.38
N TYR A 246 20.67 1.97 4.93
CA TYR A 246 19.51 2.09 5.83
C TYR A 246 19.81 3.00 7.02
N SER A 247 20.97 2.83 7.65
CA SER A 247 21.35 3.61 8.83
C SER A 247 21.51 5.10 8.50
N ARG A 248 22.11 5.43 7.34
CA ARG A 248 22.33 6.82 6.92
C ARG A 248 21.05 7.52 6.49
N VAL A 249 20.21 6.87 5.68
CA VAL A 249 18.92 7.42 5.24
C VAL A 249 18.00 7.63 6.45
N LYS A 250 17.94 6.66 7.35
CA LYS A 250 17.19 6.80 8.59
C LYS A 250 17.69 7.95 9.46
N GLN A 251 19.01 8.15 9.55
CA GLN A 251 19.58 9.25 10.31
C GLN A 251 19.22 10.61 9.71
N GLU A 252 19.15 10.71 8.38
CA GLU A 252 18.67 11.91 7.69
C GLU A 252 17.17 12.14 7.96
N SER A 253 16.37 11.07 8.03
CA SER A 253 14.95 11.10 8.40
C SER A 253 14.09 12.01 7.50
N GLN A 254 14.48 12.15 6.23
CA GLN A 254 13.79 12.99 5.25
C GLN A 254 12.96 12.20 4.24
N ASP A 255 13.24 10.92 4.06
CA ASP A 255 12.60 10.07 3.05
C ASP A 255 12.08 8.76 3.64
N ALA A 256 10.83 8.78 4.11
CA ALA A 256 10.21 7.62 4.74
C ALA A 256 9.91 6.48 3.74
N GLU A 257 9.70 6.79 2.46
CA GLU A 257 9.42 5.80 1.42
C GLU A 257 10.69 5.04 1.04
N PHE A 258 11.80 5.76 0.86
CA PHE A 258 13.09 5.12 0.63
C PHE A 258 13.59 4.38 1.88
N GLU A 259 13.38 4.93 3.09
CA GLU A 259 13.67 4.21 4.34
C GLU A 259 12.92 2.88 4.39
N LYS A 260 11.64 2.86 4.03
CA LYS A 260 10.83 1.64 3.99
C LYS A 260 11.38 0.64 2.96
N THR A 261 11.77 1.12 1.77
CA THR A 261 12.38 0.28 0.73
C THR A 261 13.67 -0.39 1.24
N LEU A 262 14.52 0.37 1.94
CA LEU A 262 15.73 -0.16 2.57
C LEU A 262 15.43 -1.11 3.73
N ALA A 263 14.40 -0.83 4.53
CA ALA A 263 13.95 -1.73 5.60
C ALA A 263 13.54 -3.10 5.05
N GLU A 264 12.75 -3.14 3.98
CA GLU A 264 12.33 -4.39 3.32
C GLU A 264 13.51 -5.16 2.72
N LEU A 265 14.53 -4.45 2.21
CA LEU A 265 15.78 -5.07 1.76
C LEU A 265 16.55 -5.67 2.94
N VAL A 266 16.73 -4.93 4.02
CA VAL A 266 17.37 -5.40 5.27
C VAL A 266 16.65 -6.66 5.79
N GLU A 267 15.32 -6.63 5.88
CA GLU A 267 14.51 -7.77 6.36
C GLU A 267 14.77 -9.05 5.56
N SER A 268 14.96 -8.92 4.25
CA SER A 268 15.23 -10.06 3.38
C SER A 268 16.66 -10.59 3.42
N THR A 269 17.58 -9.91 4.11
CA THR A 269 18.95 -10.42 4.26
C THR A 269 19.04 -11.57 5.26
N HIS A 270 18.12 -11.63 6.21
CA HIS A 270 18.16 -12.56 7.36
C HIS A 270 19.44 -12.47 8.21
N VAL A 271 20.20 -11.37 8.08
CA VAL A 271 21.46 -11.11 8.79
C VAL A 271 21.34 -9.80 9.57
N LEU A 272 21.60 -9.87 10.87
CA LEU A 272 21.62 -8.69 11.75
C LEU A 272 22.79 -7.77 11.39
N GLN A 273 22.66 -6.47 11.65
CA GLN A 273 23.70 -5.46 11.39
C GLN A 273 25.08 -5.83 11.96
N HIS A 274 25.08 -6.29 13.22
CA HIS A 274 26.28 -6.77 13.92
C HIS A 274 26.35 -8.31 13.94
N GLY A 275 25.53 -8.97 13.13
CA GLY A 275 25.52 -10.42 12.98
C GLY A 275 26.48 -10.90 11.89
N ASP A 276 26.69 -12.21 11.88
CA ASP A 276 27.49 -12.96 10.90
C ASP A 276 26.58 -14.02 10.25
N LEU A 277 27.14 -14.82 9.34
CA LEU A 277 26.46 -15.99 8.79
C LEU A 277 26.15 -17.03 9.88
N PRO A 278 25.08 -17.83 9.68
CA PRO A 278 24.65 -18.80 10.68
C PRO A 278 25.58 -20.02 10.76
N ASP A 279 25.51 -20.68 11.93
CA ASP A 279 26.02 -22.03 12.17
C ASP A 279 27.51 -22.21 11.79
N GLN A 280 27.84 -23.26 11.04
CA GLN A 280 29.21 -23.59 10.64
C GLN A 280 29.81 -22.63 9.59
N TRP A 281 29.04 -21.64 9.11
CA TRP A 281 29.45 -20.70 8.07
C TRP A 281 29.93 -19.34 8.60
N GLN A 282 30.02 -19.19 9.93
CA GLN A 282 30.52 -17.99 10.57
C GLN A 282 31.92 -17.62 10.04
N THR A 283 32.09 -16.34 9.75
CA THR A 283 33.35 -15.75 9.30
C THR A 283 34.15 -15.14 10.46
N ASN A 284 33.53 -14.99 11.64
CA ASN A 284 33.99 -14.23 12.80
C ASN A 284 34.02 -12.71 12.59
N TYR A 285 33.40 -12.22 11.52
CA TYR A 285 33.26 -10.80 11.22
C TYR A 285 31.78 -10.49 10.98
N SER A 286 31.32 -9.37 11.54
CA SER A 286 29.95 -8.92 11.28
C SER A 286 29.77 -8.47 9.82
N ALA A 287 28.53 -8.45 9.35
CA ALA A 287 28.16 -7.89 8.05
C ALA A 287 28.69 -6.46 7.87
N ASN A 288 28.53 -5.60 8.90
CA ASN A 288 29.10 -4.25 8.90
C ASN A 288 30.63 -4.26 8.77
N ALA A 289 31.35 -5.13 9.51
CA ALA A 289 32.81 -5.16 9.45
C ALA A 289 33.33 -5.58 8.06
N TRP A 290 32.65 -6.52 7.41
CA TRP A 290 32.94 -6.90 6.03
C TRP A 290 32.74 -5.73 5.07
N PHE A 291 31.63 -4.99 5.20
CA PHE A 291 31.38 -3.83 4.35
C PHE A 291 32.32 -2.67 4.66
N ASP A 292 32.67 -2.40 5.91
CA ASP A 292 33.61 -1.35 6.30
C ASP A 292 34.99 -1.57 5.65
N THR A 293 35.41 -2.83 5.50
CA THR A 293 36.63 -3.18 4.76
C THR A 293 36.54 -2.76 3.28
N SER A 294 35.42 -3.09 2.62
CA SER A 294 35.15 -2.70 1.22
C SER A 294 35.02 -1.17 1.06
N LYS A 295 34.39 -0.51 2.03
CA LYS A 295 34.22 0.94 2.08
C LYS A 295 35.56 1.67 2.19
N ASN A 296 36.47 1.17 3.03
CA ASN A 296 37.82 1.71 3.18
C ASN A 296 38.69 1.48 1.93
N ALA A 297 38.48 0.37 1.21
CA ALA A 297 39.18 0.10 -0.04
C ALA A 297 38.68 1.00 -1.20
N ASN A 298 37.39 1.32 -1.22
CA ASN A 298 36.72 2.04 -2.31
C ASN A 298 35.98 3.29 -1.81
N LEU A 299 36.72 4.20 -1.18
CA LEU A 299 36.17 5.42 -0.58
C LEU A 299 35.40 6.30 -1.59
N GLY A 300 35.85 6.33 -2.86
CA GLY A 300 35.22 7.12 -3.92
C GLY A 300 33.78 6.72 -4.25
N VAL A 301 33.35 5.52 -3.87
CA VAL A 301 31.99 5.01 -4.14
C VAL A 301 31.18 4.89 -2.85
N PHE A 302 31.78 4.38 -1.76
CA PHE A 302 31.04 4.03 -0.54
C PHE A 302 31.13 5.08 0.59
N ALA A 303 32.01 6.07 0.47
CA ALA A 303 32.24 7.09 1.48
C ALA A 303 31.92 8.52 0.99
N ILE A 304 31.06 8.64 -0.03
CA ILE A 304 30.62 9.93 -0.58
C ILE A 304 29.97 10.78 0.52
N GLN A 305 30.43 12.02 0.64
CA GLN A 305 29.84 13.02 1.54
C GLN A 305 28.83 13.90 0.78
N PRO A 306 27.79 14.43 1.45
CA PRO A 306 26.82 15.32 0.81
C PRO A 306 27.46 16.53 0.09
N ALA A 307 28.55 17.07 0.63
CA ALA A 307 29.28 18.19 0.03
C ALA A 307 29.98 17.84 -1.30
N GLN A 308 30.15 16.56 -1.62
CA GLN A 308 30.79 16.09 -2.86
C GLN A 308 29.76 15.68 -3.92
N LEU A 309 28.48 15.56 -3.53
CA LEU A 309 27.43 14.94 -4.32
C LEU A 309 27.24 15.60 -5.68
N GLU A 310 27.09 16.94 -5.70
CA GLU A 310 26.86 17.69 -6.93
C GLU A 310 28.00 17.53 -7.94
N ASN A 311 29.26 17.59 -7.48
CA ASN A 311 30.43 17.41 -8.34
C ASN A 311 30.52 15.99 -8.93
N ILE A 312 30.16 14.97 -8.12
CA ILE A 312 30.15 13.57 -8.56
C ILE A 312 29.06 13.35 -9.62
N GLU A 313 27.89 13.94 -9.42
CA GLU A 313 26.79 13.82 -10.38
C GLU A 313 27.07 14.60 -11.68
N GLU A 314 27.71 15.79 -11.60
CA GLU A 314 28.20 16.50 -12.78
C GLU A 314 29.23 15.63 -13.53
N GLN A 315 30.12 14.93 -12.82
CA GLN A 315 31.07 14.02 -13.45
C GLN A 315 30.36 12.83 -14.12
N ILE A 316 29.43 12.16 -13.43
CA ILE A 316 28.63 11.06 -13.99
C ILE A 316 27.91 11.49 -15.28
N PHE A 317 27.28 12.67 -15.23
CA PHE A 317 26.61 13.26 -16.38
C PHE A 317 27.56 13.46 -17.57
N ASN A 318 28.72 14.10 -17.33
CA ASN A 318 29.71 14.38 -18.36
C ASN A 318 30.33 13.09 -18.94
N ASP A 319 30.69 12.13 -18.09
CA ASP A 319 31.25 10.85 -18.50
C ASP A 319 30.26 10.06 -19.37
N GLY A 320 28.97 10.08 -19.00
CA GLY A 320 27.89 9.48 -19.80
C GLY A 320 27.74 10.13 -21.18
N LEU A 321 27.75 11.46 -21.26
CA LEU A 321 27.70 12.17 -22.55
C LEU A 321 28.91 11.83 -23.43
N VAL A 322 30.11 11.79 -22.85
CA VAL A 322 31.34 11.39 -23.55
C VAL A 322 31.23 9.95 -24.06
N HIS A 323 30.67 9.05 -23.27
CA HIS A 323 30.46 7.66 -23.69
C HIS A 323 29.53 7.55 -24.89
N LEU A 324 28.38 8.23 -24.87
CA LEU A 324 27.44 8.26 -25.99
C LEU A 324 28.11 8.79 -27.27
N LYS A 325 28.87 9.88 -27.18
CA LYS A 325 29.50 10.55 -28.34
C LYS A 325 30.70 9.81 -28.95
N ARG A 326 31.35 8.90 -28.21
CA ARG A 326 32.54 8.17 -28.69
C ARG A 326 32.20 7.09 -29.72
N ASN A 327 30.93 6.68 -29.82
CA ASN A 327 30.52 5.59 -30.69
C ASN A 327 30.05 6.07 -32.07
N ASN A 328 30.39 5.33 -33.12
CA ASN A 328 29.92 5.63 -34.47
C ASN A 328 28.44 5.30 -34.62
N VAL A 329 27.67 6.20 -35.25
CA VAL A 329 26.23 6.02 -35.50
C VAL A 329 26.02 4.95 -36.58
N LEU A 330 25.31 3.88 -36.25
CA LEU A 330 25.02 2.76 -37.15
C LEU A 330 23.51 2.55 -37.39
N SER A 331 22.62 3.01 -36.49
CA SER A 331 21.16 2.82 -36.59
C SER A 331 20.33 4.09 -36.35
N ASN A 332 19.04 4.05 -36.71
CA ASN A 332 18.08 5.15 -36.45
C ASN A 332 17.92 5.44 -34.95
N VAL A 333 17.76 4.39 -34.13
CA VAL A 333 17.73 4.48 -32.66
C VAL A 333 18.95 5.22 -32.14
N GLN A 334 20.16 4.84 -32.59
CA GLN A 334 21.39 5.50 -32.16
C GLN A 334 21.44 6.97 -32.56
N ARG A 335 20.90 7.34 -33.72
CA ARG A 335 20.79 8.75 -34.14
C ARG A 335 19.87 9.54 -33.21
N HIS A 336 18.70 8.99 -32.86
CA HIS A 336 17.78 9.65 -31.93
C HIS A 336 18.37 9.75 -30.51
N ILE A 337 19.13 8.75 -30.05
CA ILE A 337 19.87 8.80 -28.78
C ILE A 337 20.89 9.94 -28.79
N MET A 338 21.68 10.07 -29.86
CA MET A 338 22.67 11.16 -29.97
C MET A 338 21.98 12.54 -30.00
N ASN A 339 20.90 12.69 -30.76
CA ASN A 339 20.12 13.92 -30.77
C ASN A 339 19.58 14.28 -29.39
N ALA A 340 19.05 13.29 -28.65
CA ALA A 340 18.57 13.50 -27.28
C ALA A 340 19.73 13.92 -26.34
N ALA A 341 20.90 13.30 -26.44
CA ALA A 341 22.08 13.66 -25.67
C ALA A 341 22.57 15.10 -25.96
N GLU A 342 22.58 15.51 -27.23
CA GLU A 342 22.92 16.90 -27.63
C GLU A 342 21.93 17.91 -27.08
N LEU A 343 20.62 17.59 -27.08
CA LEU A 343 19.59 18.45 -26.50
C LEU A 343 19.78 18.62 -24.99
N ILE A 344 20.13 17.55 -24.27
CA ILE A 344 20.42 17.60 -22.84
C ILE A 344 21.66 18.48 -22.56
N GLU A 345 22.74 18.27 -23.31
CA GLU A 345 23.98 19.05 -23.15
C GLU A 345 23.75 20.54 -23.40
N ALA A 346 23.01 20.89 -24.46
CA ALA A 346 22.66 22.26 -24.78
C ALA A 346 21.83 22.92 -23.67
N GLU A 347 20.91 22.19 -23.06
CA GLU A 347 20.12 22.68 -21.93
C GLU A 347 20.97 22.93 -20.69
N VAL A 348 21.82 21.97 -20.31
CA VAL A 348 22.73 22.13 -19.16
C VAL A 348 23.69 23.30 -19.37
N ALA A 349 24.23 23.48 -20.59
CA ALA A 349 25.07 24.62 -20.94
C ALA A 349 24.32 25.96 -20.83
N MET A 350 23.07 26.01 -21.28
CA MET A 350 22.22 27.20 -21.15
C MET A 350 21.94 27.55 -19.68
N LYS A 351 21.62 26.54 -18.85
CA LYS A 351 21.40 26.73 -17.41
C LYS A 351 22.65 27.25 -16.71
N LYS A 352 23.82 26.69 -17.05
CA LYS A 352 25.13 27.15 -16.54
C LYS A 352 25.40 28.60 -16.94
N GLN A 353 25.10 28.98 -18.18
CA GLN A 353 25.24 30.36 -18.66
C GLN A 353 24.32 31.34 -17.91
N LYS A 354 23.09 30.91 -17.60
CA LYS A 354 22.09 31.71 -16.88
C LYS A 354 22.25 31.69 -15.36
N GLN A 355 23.21 30.93 -14.82
CA GLN A 355 23.38 30.68 -13.38
C GLN A 355 22.11 30.09 -12.73
N GLU A 356 21.38 29.27 -13.48
CA GLU A 356 20.25 28.50 -12.95
C GLU A 356 20.75 27.25 -12.23
N PRO A 357 20.07 26.79 -11.16
CA PRO A 357 20.40 25.51 -10.54
C PRO A 357 20.21 24.35 -11.54
N ILE A 358 21.15 23.41 -11.50
CA ILE A 358 21.18 22.25 -12.39
C ILE A 358 20.97 20.99 -11.54
N ASP A 359 19.94 20.22 -11.87
CA ASP A 359 19.72 18.90 -11.25
C ASP A 359 20.56 17.85 -11.99
N TYR A 360 21.84 17.76 -11.67
CA TYR A 360 22.75 16.78 -12.29
C TYR A 360 22.34 15.33 -12.05
N HIS A 361 21.58 15.03 -10.99
CA HIS A 361 21.04 13.69 -10.78
C HIS A 361 20.05 13.32 -11.89
N PHE A 362 19.07 14.19 -12.15
CA PHE A 362 18.08 13.99 -13.21
C PHE A 362 18.72 13.83 -14.59
N TYR A 363 19.63 14.73 -14.97
CA TYR A 363 20.29 14.68 -16.26
C TYR A 363 21.25 13.49 -16.39
N GLY A 364 22.04 13.22 -15.35
CA GLY A 364 22.94 12.07 -15.28
C GLY A 364 22.16 10.77 -15.44
N ARG A 365 21.03 10.62 -14.75
CA ARG A 365 20.15 9.45 -14.91
C ARG A 365 19.57 9.34 -16.32
N THR A 366 19.10 10.43 -16.90
CA THR A 366 18.55 10.40 -18.27
C THR A 366 19.60 9.92 -19.27
N VAL A 367 20.84 10.39 -19.13
CA VAL A 367 21.99 9.94 -19.93
C VAL A 367 22.33 8.47 -19.66
N CYS A 368 22.23 7.99 -18.40
CA CYS A 368 22.38 6.56 -18.10
C CYS A 368 21.32 5.71 -18.80
N VAL A 369 20.04 6.07 -18.74
CA VAL A 369 18.98 5.29 -19.42
C VAL A 369 19.16 5.30 -20.94
N LEU A 370 19.59 6.43 -21.52
CA LEU A 370 19.99 6.50 -22.93
C LEU A 370 21.16 5.56 -23.26
N THR A 371 22.12 5.44 -22.34
CA THR A 371 23.26 4.53 -22.47
C THR A 371 22.84 3.07 -22.37
N ASP A 372 21.89 2.74 -21.48
CA ASP A 372 21.33 1.39 -21.34
C ASP A 372 20.65 0.95 -22.65
N VAL A 373 19.81 1.82 -23.22
CA VAL A 373 19.18 1.59 -24.54
C VAL A 373 20.23 1.49 -25.65
N PHE A 374 21.26 2.34 -25.61
CA PHE A 374 22.33 2.32 -26.61
C PHE A 374 23.06 0.97 -26.62
N ASN A 375 23.35 0.43 -25.44
CA ASN A 375 24.04 -0.85 -25.26
C ASN A 375 23.14 -2.06 -25.51
N ASN A 376 21.84 -1.95 -25.20
CA ASN A 376 20.84 -2.99 -25.42
C ASN A 376 19.55 -2.40 -26.04
N PRO A 377 19.48 -2.29 -27.37
CA PRO A 377 18.32 -1.71 -28.06
C PRO A 377 17.00 -2.49 -27.89
N ASN A 378 17.03 -3.68 -27.28
CA ASN A 378 15.85 -4.50 -27.01
C ASN A 378 15.35 -4.36 -25.56
N ASP A 379 15.93 -3.46 -24.77
CA ASP A 379 15.49 -3.22 -23.39
C ASP A 379 14.20 -2.38 -23.35
N ILE A 380 13.06 -3.09 -23.37
CA ILE A 380 11.71 -2.50 -23.28
C ILE A 380 11.54 -1.70 -21.97
N GLN A 381 12.19 -2.09 -20.88
CA GLN A 381 12.08 -1.36 -19.61
C GLN A 381 12.81 -0.02 -19.68
N ALA A 382 14.01 -0.01 -20.25
CA ALA A 382 14.73 1.25 -20.49
C ALA A 382 13.95 2.17 -21.44
N ALA A 383 13.33 1.63 -22.50
CA ALA A 383 12.45 2.39 -23.39
C ALA A 383 11.24 3.00 -22.65
N LYS A 384 10.60 2.22 -21.76
CA LYS A 384 9.51 2.70 -20.92
C LYS A 384 9.97 3.85 -20.02
N ARG A 385 11.14 3.73 -19.37
CA ARG A 385 11.72 4.78 -18.53
C ARG A 385 11.98 6.06 -19.30
N LEU A 386 12.50 5.99 -20.54
CA LEU A 386 12.64 7.17 -21.39
C LEU A 386 11.29 7.84 -21.65
N GLY A 387 10.23 7.05 -21.86
CA GLY A 387 8.86 7.56 -22.00
C GLY A 387 8.36 8.28 -20.75
N ASP A 388 8.60 7.71 -19.57
CA ASP A 388 8.20 8.31 -18.28
C ASP A 388 8.98 9.60 -18.01
N ILE A 389 10.28 9.63 -18.31
CA ILE A 389 11.12 10.84 -18.24
C ILE A 389 10.62 11.89 -19.25
N ALA A 390 10.29 11.50 -20.47
CA ALA A 390 9.78 12.40 -21.51
C ALA A 390 8.42 13.01 -21.13
N GLU A 391 7.56 12.24 -20.48
CA GLU A 391 6.27 12.71 -19.98
C GLU A 391 6.48 13.78 -18.90
N PHE A 392 7.33 13.50 -17.91
CA PHE A 392 7.70 14.46 -16.88
C PHE A 392 8.31 15.74 -17.46
N ALA A 393 9.26 15.59 -18.39
CA ALA A 393 9.92 16.69 -19.09
C ALA A 393 8.95 17.56 -19.92
N SER A 394 7.82 17.00 -20.38
CA SER A 394 6.81 17.74 -21.16
C SER A 394 5.83 18.55 -20.31
N GLY A 395 5.82 18.35 -18.98
CA GLY A 395 4.79 18.90 -18.09
C GLY A 395 3.36 18.43 -18.42
N SER A 396 3.19 17.46 -19.32
CA SER A 396 1.90 16.98 -19.78
C SER A 396 1.47 15.78 -18.91
N PRO A 397 0.30 15.83 -18.24
CA PRO A 397 -0.19 14.67 -17.50
C PRO A 397 -0.46 13.50 -18.46
N SER A 398 0.00 12.29 -18.11
CA SER A 398 -0.27 11.04 -18.80
C SER A 398 -1.71 10.96 -19.30
N VAL A 399 -1.90 10.78 -20.60
CA VAL A 399 -3.21 10.47 -21.20
C VAL A 399 -3.79 9.18 -20.58
N GLY A 400 -2.94 8.24 -20.19
CA GLY A 400 -3.34 7.01 -19.47
C GLY A 400 -3.82 7.25 -18.04
N LYS A 401 -3.15 8.14 -17.28
CA LYS A 401 -3.59 8.51 -15.92
C LYS A 401 -4.80 9.46 -15.94
N GLN A 402 -5.00 10.25 -17.00
CA GLN A 402 -6.21 11.05 -17.18
C GLN A 402 -7.44 10.20 -17.49
N VAL A 403 -7.29 9.13 -18.29
CA VAL A 403 -8.40 8.22 -18.58
C VAL A 403 -8.74 7.38 -17.37
N LEU A 404 -7.75 6.84 -16.64
CA LEU A 404 -8.00 6.05 -15.43
C LEU A 404 -8.46 6.90 -14.24
N GLY A 405 -7.86 8.08 -14.05
CA GLY A 405 -8.27 9.06 -13.04
C GLY A 405 -9.64 9.66 -13.34
N GLY A 406 -9.93 9.96 -14.60
CA GLY A 406 -11.25 10.38 -15.07
C GLY A 406 -12.30 9.28 -14.91
N LEU A 407 -11.95 8.01 -15.16
CA LEU A 407 -12.84 6.87 -14.91
C LEU A 407 -13.10 6.68 -13.41
N LEU A 408 -12.07 6.80 -12.56
CA LEU A 408 -12.19 6.66 -11.11
C LEU A 408 -12.99 7.80 -10.48
N ILE A 409 -12.82 9.03 -10.99
CA ILE A 409 -13.64 10.19 -10.60
C ILE A 409 -15.09 9.98 -11.07
N ALA A 410 -15.30 9.50 -12.31
CA ALA A 410 -16.64 9.19 -12.80
C ALA A 410 -17.33 8.06 -12.01
N LEU A 411 -16.59 7.01 -11.64
CA LEU A 411 -17.07 5.91 -10.78
C LEU A 411 -17.37 6.38 -9.35
N GLY A 412 -16.52 7.24 -8.79
CA GLY A 412 -16.75 7.86 -7.48
C GLY A 412 -17.98 8.76 -7.46
N VAL A 413 -18.16 9.59 -8.49
CA VAL A 413 -19.33 10.47 -8.65
C VAL A 413 -20.62 9.65 -8.87
N LEU A 414 -20.55 8.54 -9.61
CA LEU A 414 -21.67 7.61 -9.81
C LEU A 414 -22.07 6.89 -8.51
N LEU A 415 -21.11 6.44 -7.71
CA LEU A 415 -21.37 5.77 -6.43
C LEU A 415 -21.94 6.74 -5.38
N ILE A 416 -21.47 7.98 -5.35
CA ILE A 416 -22.02 9.04 -4.48
C ILE A 416 -23.42 9.43 -4.96
N GLY A 417 -23.63 9.58 -6.27
CA GLY A 417 -24.94 9.89 -6.86
C GLY A 417 -25.99 8.80 -6.60
N ALA A 418 -25.60 7.53 -6.69
CA ALA A 418 -26.47 6.40 -6.35
C ALA A 418 -26.80 6.34 -4.85
N SER A 419 -25.85 6.72 -3.98
CA SER A 419 -26.07 6.79 -2.53
C SER A 419 -27.04 7.93 -2.15
N VAL A 420 -26.91 9.11 -2.77
CA VAL A 420 -27.82 10.25 -2.56
C VAL A 420 -29.22 9.97 -3.12
N ALA A 421 -29.32 9.36 -4.31
CA ALA A 421 -30.61 8.94 -4.88
C ALA A 421 -31.29 7.85 -4.03
N GLY A 422 -30.52 6.89 -3.49
CA GLY A 422 -31.01 5.90 -2.53
C GLY A 422 -31.54 6.53 -1.24
N LEU A 423 -30.89 7.58 -0.74
CA LEU A 423 -31.28 8.28 0.49
C LEU A 423 -32.51 9.18 0.29
N VAL A 424 -32.68 9.78 -0.90
CA VAL A 424 -33.87 10.57 -1.27
C VAL A 424 -35.09 9.67 -1.54
N THR A 425 -34.88 8.46 -2.07
CA THR A 425 -35.97 7.50 -2.32
C THR A 425 -36.41 6.75 -1.06
N THR A 426 -35.56 6.64 -0.03
CA THR A 426 -35.89 5.95 1.23
C THR A 426 -36.40 6.88 2.35
N LEU A 427 -36.18 8.19 2.26
CA LEU A 427 -36.68 9.16 3.24
C LEU A 427 -37.61 10.17 2.54
N GLY A 428 -38.87 9.76 2.39
CA GLY A 428 -39.96 10.67 2.06
C GLY A 428 -40.08 11.78 3.11
N SER A 429 -39.84 13.02 2.66
CA SER A 429 -40.39 14.28 3.17
C SER A 429 -40.55 14.45 4.70
N SER A 430 -39.56 15.14 5.29
CA SER A 430 -39.65 16.17 6.36
C SER A 430 -38.65 15.95 7.50
N SER A 431 -37.54 16.69 7.48
CA SER A 431 -36.80 17.16 8.68
C SER A 431 -35.43 17.74 8.30
N ALA A 432 -34.94 18.66 9.14
CA ALA A 432 -33.69 19.41 9.01
C ALA A 432 -32.40 18.54 8.89
N LEU A 433 -32.51 17.22 9.09
CA LEU A 433 -31.41 16.27 8.89
C LEU A 433 -31.00 16.09 7.42
N SER A 434 -31.90 16.34 6.46
CA SER A 434 -31.52 16.33 5.03
C SER A 434 -30.59 17.49 4.67
N ALA A 435 -30.76 18.65 5.31
CA ALA A 435 -29.87 19.79 5.11
C ALA A 435 -28.47 19.52 5.69
N VAL A 436 -28.37 18.78 6.80
CA VAL A 436 -27.09 18.34 7.37
C VAL A 436 -26.44 17.26 6.49
N GLY A 437 -27.21 16.33 5.91
CA GLY A 437 -26.70 15.34 4.96
C GLY A 437 -26.23 15.95 3.63
N ILE A 438 -26.97 16.93 3.09
CA ILE A 438 -26.59 17.69 1.90
C ILE A 438 -25.38 18.59 2.19
N ALA A 439 -25.32 19.22 3.37
CA ALA A 439 -24.17 20.02 3.78
C ALA A 439 -22.92 19.16 4.04
N LEU A 440 -23.06 17.96 4.61
CA LEU A 440 -21.96 17.01 4.77
C LEU A 440 -21.51 16.45 3.42
N GLY A 441 -22.45 16.16 2.51
CA GLY A 441 -22.16 15.74 1.15
C GLY A 441 -21.45 16.83 0.35
N LEU A 442 -21.90 18.08 0.43
CA LEU A 442 -21.25 19.24 -0.18
C LEU A 442 -19.92 19.59 0.50
N SER A 443 -19.78 19.40 1.81
CA SER A 443 -18.52 19.62 2.52
C SER A 443 -17.49 18.54 2.20
N LEU A 444 -17.93 17.30 1.94
CA LEU A 444 -17.09 16.21 1.42
C LEU A 444 -16.71 16.45 -0.04
N LEU A 445 -17.61 17.03 -0.83
CA LEU A 445 -17.32 17.48 -2.20
C LEU A 445 -16.35 18.66 -2.18
N GLN A 446 -16.50 19.60 -1.26
CA GLN A 446 -15.55 20.69 -1.03
C GLN A 446 -14.24 20.19 -0.44
N THR A 447 -14.20 19.17 0.42
CA THR A 447 -12.93 18.60 0.91
C THR A 447 -12.29 17.69 -0.12
N GLN A 448 -13.00 17.05 -1.05
CA GLN A 448 -12.40 16.38 -2.21
C GLN A 448 -11.93 17.38 -3.26
N VAL A 449 -12.61 18.51 -3.45
CA VAL A 449 -12.11 19.60 -4.29
C VAL A 449 -10.93 20.28 -3.60
N VAL A 450 -10.92 20.47 -2.28
CA VAL A 450 -9.80 21.08 -1.55
C VAL A 450 -8.65 20.09 -1.33
N LEU A 451 -8.87 18.77 -1.21
CA LEU A 451 -7.82 17.75 -1.15
C LEU A 451 -7.32 17.33 -2.54
N GLY A 452 -8.18 17.35 -3.54
CA GLY A 452 -7.81 17.25 -4.96
C GLY A 452 -7.10 18.52 -5.47
N VAL A 453 -7.40 19.68 -4.88
CA VAL A 453 -6.67 20.93 -5.12
C VAL A 453 -5.42 21.05 -4.23
N THR A 454 -5.38 20.48 -3.02
CA THR A 454 -4.15 20.52 -2.19
C THR A 454 -3.13 19.44 -2.56
N SER A 455 -3.54 18.34 -3.17
CA SER A 455 -2.61 17.47 -3.93
C SER A 455 -2.06 18.13 -5.19
N THR A 456 -2.68 19.21 -5.68
CA THR A 456 -2.12 20.10 -6.71
C THR A 456 -1.46 21.37 -6.15
N VAL A 457 -1.49 21.62 -4.83
CA VAL A 457 -0.75 22.72 -4.19
C VAL A 457 0.65 22.30 -3.73
N VAL A 458 0.91 21.00 -3.51
CA VAL A 458 2.31 20.51 -3.47
C VAL A 458 2.94 20.52 -4.86
N ALA A 459 2.14 20.58 -5.93
CA ALA A 459 2.61 20.88 -7.28
C ALA A 459 2.81 22.40 -7.54
N ALA A 460 2.49 23.28 -6.59
CA ALA A 460 2.51 24.74 -6.78
C ALA A 460 3.52 25.50 -5.91
N THR A 461 4.28 24.85 -5.01
CA THR A 461 5.40 25.48 -4.31
C THR A 461 6.73 24.98 -4.84
N GLY A 462 7.14 25.57 -5.97
CA GLY A 462 8.51 25.62 -6.54
C GLY A 462 9.10 24.25 -6.85
N ILE A 463 9.10 23.74 -8.09
CA ILE A 463 9.69 24.36 -9.28
C ILE A 463 8.76 24.03 -10.47
N GLY A 464 8.04 25.03 -10.97
CA GLY A 464 7.30 24.91 -12.23
C GLY A 464 8.27 24.82 -13.39
N LEU A 465 8.78 23.62 -13.66
CA LEU A 465 9.68 23.36 -14.77
C LEU A 465 8.86 23.27 -16.05
N THR A 466 8.55 24.42 -16.64
CA THR A 466 8.29 24.51 -18.08
C THR A 466 9.61 24.23 -18.79
N PHE A 467 10.05 22.99 -18.77
CA PHE A 467 11.13 22.55 -19.64
C PHE A 467 10.56 22.56 -21.07
N PHE A 468 11.28 23.19 -22.01
CA PHE A 468 10.95 23.23 -23.45
C PHE A 468 9.80 24.14 -23.90
N THR A 469 9.91 25.45 -23.66
CA THR A 469 9.48 26.41 -24.69
C THR A 469 10.57 27.45 -24.88
N GLY A 470 11.24 27.42 -26.04
CA GLY A 470 11.94 28.61 -26.52
C GLY A 470 10.97 29.80 -26.55
N PRO A 471 11.46 31.04 -26.63
CA PRO A 471 10.69 32.25 -26.31
C PRO A 471 9.41 32.51 -27.14
N ASN A 472 9.02 31.66 -28.09
CA ASN A 472 7.92 31.91 -29.03
C ASN A 472 7.00 30.73 -29.41
N THR A 473 6.85 29.65 -28.63
CA THR A 473 5.94 28.55 -29.05
C THR A 473 5.23 27.81 -27.91
N VAL A 474 4.27 28.45 -27.24
CA VAL A 474 3.15 27.72 -26.63
C VAL A 474 2.08 27.55 -27.71
N LYS A 475 2.17 26.49 -28.51
CA LYS A 475 1.02 25.97 -29.25
C LYS A 475 0.56 24.70 -28.57
N SER A 476 -0.65 24.76 -28.02
CA SER A 476 -1.34 23.67 -27.35
C SER A 476 -1.24 22.36 -28.17
N GLY A 477 -0.62 21.33 -27.59
CA GLY A 477 -0.78 19.94 -28.02
C GLY A 477 0.34 19.29 -28.83
N GLN A 478 1.48 19.95 -29.08
CA GLN A 478 2.65 19.31 -29.71
C GLN A 478 3.83 19.25 -28.75
N ARG A 479 4.34 18.04 -28.47
CA ARG A 479 5.61 17.83 -27.76
C ARG A 479 6.76 18.39 -28.62
N GLN A 480 7.72 19.09 -28.01
CA GLN A 480 8.88 19.69 -28.69
C GLN A 480 10.13 19.55 -27.82
N GLY A 481 11.33 19.56 -28.43
CA GLY A 481 12.61 19.52 -27.69
C GLY A 481 12.97 18.12 -27.16
N LEU A 482 13.59 18.05 -25.98
CA LEU A 482 14.08 16.79 -25.39
C LEU A 482 12.97 15.75 -25.21
N SER A 483 11.78 16.19 -24.77
CA SER A 483 10.63 15.28 -24.62
C SER A 483 10.30 14.55 -25.92
N GLN A 484 10.36 15.24 -27.07
CA GLN A 484 10.17 14.59 -28.37
C GLN A 484 11.33 13.64 -28.68
N GLY A 485 12.58 14.07 -28.47
CA GLY A 485 13.76 13.23 -28.72
C GLY A 485 13.76 11.92 -27.91
N LEU A 486 13.32 11.95 -26.65
CA LEU A 486 13.19 10.76 -25.81
C LEU A 486 12.05 9.83 -26.27
N ILE A 487 10.94 10.38 -26.78
CA ILE A 487 9.84 9.60 -27.35
C ILE A 487 10.25 8.97 -28.68
N ASP A 488 10.98 9.69 -29.54
CA ASP A 488 11.48 9.15 -30.81
C ASP A 488 12.39 7.92 -30.57
N VAL A 489 13.23 7.96 -29.53
CA VAL A 489 14.03 6.79 -29.11
C VAL A 489 13.14 5.64 -28.66
N LYS A 490 12.14 5.91 -27.83
CA LYS A 490 11.20 4.89 -27.34
C LYS A 490 10.43 4.24 -28.49
N GLU A 491 9.85 5.05 -29.39
CA GLU A 491 9.04 4.56 -30.50
C GLU A 491 9.87 3.67 -31.44
N ASP A 492 11.12 4.06 -31.74
CA ASP A 492 12.00 3.22 -32.58
C ASP A 492 12.30 1.84 -31.95
N ILE A 493 12.40 1.74 -30.62
CA ILE A 493 12.59 0.47 -29.90
C ILE A 493 11.31 -0.37 -29.95
N GLU A 494 10.16 0.23 -29.68
CA GLU A 494 8.88 -0.48 -29.73
C GLU A 494 8.61 -1.01 -31.14
N HIS A 495 8.98 -0.25 -32.18
CA HIS A 495 8.85 -0.68 -33.56
C HIS A 495 9.86 -1.78 -33.93
N SER A 496 11.11 -1.74 -33.44
CA SER A 496 12.10 -2.79 -33.74
C SER A 496 11.75 -4.15 -33.12
N VAL A 497 11.11 -4.16 -31.95
CA VAL A 497 10.67 -5.39 -31.25
C VAL A 497 9.41 -6.00 -31.88
N THR A 498 8.54 -5.20 -32.50
CA THR A 498 7.26 -5.71 -33.05
C THR A 498 7.42 -6.40 -34.40
N TYR A 499 8.55 -6.21 -35.10
CA TYR A 499 8.82 -6.77 -36.44
C TYR A 499 9.88 -7.89 -36.44
N HIS A 500 10.24 -8.41 -35.27
CA HIS A 500 11.04 -9.62 -35.06
C HIS A 500 10.24 -10.66 -34.28
#